data_AF-A0A059BX97-F1
#
_entry.id   AF-A0A059BX97-F1
#
_cell.length_a   1.000
_cell.length_b   1.000
_cell.length_c   1.000
_cell.angle_alpha   90.00
_cell.angle_beta   90.00
_cell.angle_gamma   90.00
#
_symmetry.space_group_name_H-M   'P 1'
#
loop_
_entity.id
_entity.type
_entity.pdbx_description
1 polymer ?
#
loop_
_entity_poly.entity_id
_entity_poly.type
_entity_poly.pdbx_seq_one_letter_code
_entity_poly.pdbx_strand_id
1 'polypeptide(L)'
;MMIGVKNQRDPRDGIHHGGWMMKIICWCLLVIFMFFLPNEIISFYESISKFGSGFFLLIQVVLLLDFVHGWNDKWAGYDEQFWYIALFVVSLVCYVAAFAFSGVLFHFFTPSGHDCGLNTFFIVVTLIFAFLFAVVALHPAVNGSILPAAVISLYCMYLCYSGLASEPRDYECNGLHAHSKAVSTGTLTLGLVTTVLSVVYSAVRAGSSTTLLSPPSSPRAGKPLLPLDNKAEEEEEKEKSKTVTYSYSFFHIIFSLASMYSAMILTGWSTSVGESGRLVDVGWPSVWVRIVTGWATAALYIWSLAAPILFPEREF
;
A
#
# COMPACT_ATOMS: atom_id res chain seq x y z
N MET A 1 10.74 2.25 23.32
CA MET A 1 10.78 3.63 23.87
C MET A 1 9.41 4.32 23.82
N MET A 2 8.74 4.37 22.67
CA MET A 2 7.49 5.16 22.49
C MET A 2 6.17 4.41 22.77
N ILE A 3 6.20 3.35 23.59
CA ILE A 3 5.03 2.49 23.85
C ILE A 3 4.10 3.14 24.87
N GLY A 4 2.80 3.20 24.53
CA GLY A 4 1.74 3.62 25.45
C GLY A 4 1.72 5.13 25.75
N VAL A 5 2.32 5.96 24.91
CA VAL A 5 2.23 7.43 25.03
C VAL A 5 0.83 7.86 24.59
N LYS A 6 0.06 8.48 25.50
CA LYS A 6 -1.32 8.92 25.24
C LYS A 6 -1.48 10.44 25.20
N ASN A 7 -0.63 11.17 25.92
CA ASN A 7 -0.75 12.62 26.11
C ASN A 7 0.56 13.32 25.77
N GLN A 8 0.47 14.54 25.22
CA GLN A 8 1.65 15.36 24.86
C GLN A 8 2.48 15.85 26.06
N ARG A 9 1.96 15.72 27.30
CA ARG A 9 2.70 16.04 28.54
C ARG A 9 3.74 15.00 28.92
N ASP A 10 3.68 13.82 28.32
CA ASP A 10 4.64 12.77 28.60
C ASP A 10 6.04 13.26 28.20
N PRO A 11 7.09 13.16 29.05
CA PRO A 11 8.44 13.60 28.69
C PRO A 11 8.96 12.90 27.41
N ARG A 12 8.41 11.72 27.08
CA ARG A 12 8.73 11.00 25.84
C ARG A 12 8.25 11.73 24.58
N ASP A 13 7.23 12.59 24.69
CA ASP A 13 6.78 13.46 23.59
C ASP A 13 7.87 14.45 23.17
N GLY A 14 8.54 15.07 24.15
CA GLY A 14 9.68 15.96 23.90
C GLY A 14 10.84 15.26 23.22
N ILE A 15 11.08 13.98 23.52
CA ILE A 15 12.09 13.16 22.83
C ILE A 15 11.65 12.83 21.40
N HIS A 16 10.37 12.57 21.16
CA HIS A 16 9.83 12.27 19.83
C HIS A 16 9.93 13.48 18.88
N HIS A 17 9.59 14.67 19.35
CA HIS A 17 9.60 15.89 18.55
C HIS A 17 10.93 16.67 18.55
N GLY A 18 11.74 16.52 19.60
CA GLY A 18 13.00 17.25 19.80
C GLY A 18 14.26 16.46 19.45
N GLY A 19 15.43 17.04 19.76
CA GLY A 19 16.72 16.33 19.70
C GLY A 19 17.20 15.93 18.29
N TRP A 20 16.77 16.63 17.25
CA TRP A 20 17.07 16.30 15.84
C TRP A 20 18.56 16.12 15.55
N MET A 21 19.43 17.00 16.06
CA MET A 21 20.88 16.89 15.84
C MET A 21 21.44 15.56 16.39
N MET A 22 21.03 15.17 17.60
CA MET A 22 21.46 13.89 18.18
C MET A 22 20.90 12.69 17.42
N LYS A 23 19.65 12.77 16.93
CA LYS A 23 19.04 11.73 16.09
C LYS A 23 19.80 11.53 14.78
N ILE A 24 20.16 12.63 14.11
CA ILE A 24 20.93 12.59 12.85
C ILE A 24 22.32 12.00 13.11
N ILE A 25 23.02 12.44 14.16
CA ILE A 25 24.34 11.89 14.52
C ILE A 25 24.24 10.39 14.79
N CYS A 26 23.27 9.97 15.61
CA CYS A 26 23.03 8.55 15.92
C CYS A 26 22.75 7.74 14.64
N TRP A 27 21.89 8.25 13.75
CA TRP A 27 21.58 7.61 12.48
C TRP A 27 22.83 7.48 11.59
N CYS A 28 23.64 8.53 11.43
CA CYS A 28 24.89 8.47 10.67
C CYS A 28 25.86 7.43 11.24
N LEU A 29 26.01 7.37 12.57
CA LEU A 29 26.86 6.38 13.24
C LEU A 29 26.35 4.95 13.00
N LEU A 30 25.04 4.72 13.05
CA LEU A 30 24.44 3.42 12.76
C LEU A 30 24.67 3.00 11.30
N VAL A 31 24.57 3.93 10.35
CA VAL A 31 24.87 3.66 8.93
C VAL A 31 26.34 3.26 8.75
N ILE A 32 27.27 4.00 9.37
CA ILE A 32 28.70 3.65 9.33
C ILE A 32 28.94 2.28 9.97
N PHE A 33 28.29 2.00 11.11
CA PHE A 33 28.44 0.73 11.82
C PHE A 33 27.97 -0.48 11.00
N MET A 34 26.96 -0.32 10.14
CA MET A 34 26.48 -1.41 9.28
C MET A 34 27.53 -1.95 8.30
N PHE A 35 28.55 -1.16 7.93
CA PHE A 35 29.66 -1.65 7.08
C PHE A 35 30.61 -2.62 7.80
N PHE A 36 30.56 -2.69 9.13
CA PHE A 36 31.40 -3.57 9.94
C PHE A 36 30.67 -4.86 10.35
N LEU A 37 29.41 -5.03 9.94
CA LEU A 37 28.62 -6.22 10.26
C LEU A 37 29.04 -7.41 9.37
N PRO A 38 29.16 -8.63 9.93
CA PRO A 38 29.44 -9.83 9.15
C PRO A 38 28.28 -10.19 8.22
N ASN A 39 28.61 -10.81 7.08
CA ASN A 39 27.65 -11.21 6.04
C ASN A 39 26.51 -12.12 6.56
N GLU A 40 26.78 -12.93 7.58
CA GLU A 40 25.76 -13.79 8.21
C GLU A 40 24.60 -12.96 8.81
N ILE A 41 24.91 -11.84 9.46
CA ILE A 41 23.89 -10.97 10.06
C ILE A 41 23.12 -10.22 8.97
N ILE A 42 23.79 -9.83 7.88
CA ILE A 42 23.16 -9.19 6.73
C ILE A 42 22.17 -10.15 6.06
N SER A 43 22.57 -11.41 5.88
CA SER A 43 21.71 -12.46 5.31
C SER A 43 20.49 -12.76 6.20
N PHE A 44 20.68 -12.76 7.52
CA PHE A 44 19.57 -12.86 8.47
C PHE A 44 18.61 -11.67 8.38
N TYR A 45 19.15 -10.45 8.31
CA TYR A 45 18.35 -9.23 8.13
C TYR A 45 17.59 -9.21 6.80
N GLU A 46 18.18 -9.74 5.73
CA GLU A 46 17.51 -9.90 4.44
C GLU A 46 16.26 -10.79 4.56
N SER A 47 16.37 -11.92 5.25
CA SER A 47 15.25 -12.84 5.49
C SER A 47 14.11 -12.16 6.27
N ILE A 48 14.46 -11.43 7.34
CA ILE A 48 13.48 -10.63 8.10
C ILE A 48 12.86 -9.54 7.21
N SER A 49 13.66 -8.88 6.39
CA SER A 49 13.21 -7.78 5.55
C SER A 49 12.20 -8.25 4.50
N LYS A 50 12.35 -9.47 3.94
CA LYS A 50 11.33 -10.06 3.06
C LYS A 50 9.97 -10.17 3.76
N PHE A 51 9.95 -10.66 4.99
CA PHE A 51 8.72 -10.80 5.77
C PHE A 51 8.13 -9.44 6.16
N GLY A 52 8.95 -8.52 6.68
CA GLY A 52 8.52 -7.17 7.05
C GLY A 52 7.99 -6.37 5.86
N SER A 53 8.60 -6.54 4.68
CA SER A 53 8.14 -5.96 3.42
C SER A 53 6.75 -6.47 3.02
N GLY A 54 6.51 -7.78 3.17
CA GLY A 54 5.18 -8.35 2.93
C GLY A 54 4.12 -7.72 3.82
N PHE A 55 4.42 -7.51 5.11
CA PHE A 55 3.48 -6.85 6.02
C PHE A 55 3.25 -5.37 5.66
N PHE A 56 4.29 -4.65 5.23
CA PHE A 56 4.13 -3.28 4.73
C PHE A 56 3.24 -3.20 3.49
N LEU A 57 3.40 -4.14 2.55
CA LEU A 57 2.55 -4.24 1.35
C LEU A 57 1.08 -4.48 1.73
N LEU A 58 0.81 -5.37 2.70
CA LEU A 58 -0.56 -5.57 3.19
C LEU A 58 -1.16 -4.29 3.80
N ILE A 59 -0.36 -3.53 4.57
CA ILE A 59 -0.81 -2.24 5.11
C ILE A 59 -1.12 -1.25 3.98
N GLN A 60 -0.28 -1.18 2.94
CA GLN A 60 -0.55 -0.33 1.78
C GLN A 60 -1.86 -0.72 1.09
N VAL A 61 -2.13 -2.02 0.94
CA VAL A 61 -3.38 -2.52 0.36
C VAL A 61 -4.59 -2.08 1.20
N VAL A 62 -4.53 -2.21 2.52
CA VAL A 62 -5.62 -1.76 3.41
C VAL A 62 -5.84 -0.26 3.30
N LEU A 63 -4.76 0.54 3.25
CA LEU A 63 -4.87 1.99 3.09
C LEU A 63 -5.39 2.41 1.71
N LEU A 64 -5.07 1.65 0.67
CA LEU A 64 -5.65 1.85 -0.66
C LEU A 64 -7.14 1.58 -0.64
N LEU A 65 -7.58 0.48 -0.02
CA LEU A 65 -9.00 0.15 0.13
C LEU A 65 -9.74 1.24 0.92
N ASP A 66 -9.23 1.64 2.08
CA ASP A 66 -9.79 2.73 2.90
C ASP A 66 -9.87 4.05 2.12
N PHE A 67 -8.83 4.37 1.34
CA PHE A 67 -8.85 5.55 0.48
C PHE A 67 -9.95 5.50 -0.57
N VAL A 68 -10.08 4.37 -1.27
CA VAL A 68 -11.01 4.22 -2.38
C VAL A 68 -12.46 4.17 -1.88
N HIS A 69 -12.72 3.48 -0.76
CA HIS A 69 -14.02 3.50 -0.09
C HIS A 69 -14.33 4.89 0.46
N GLY A 70 -13.40 5.56 1.12
CA GLY A 70 -13.59 6.92 1.61
C GLY A 70 -13.80 7.95 0.49
N TRP A 71 -13.16 7.77 -0.67
CA TRP A 71 -13.42 8.57 -1.87
C TRP A 71 -14.86 8.36 -2.36
N ASN A 72 -15.28 7.10 -2.49
CA ASN A 72 -16.65 6.76 -2.86
C ASN A 72 -17.67 7.39 -1.91
N ASP A 73 -17.50 7.20 -0.61
CA ASP A 73 -18.47 7.65 0.40
C ASP A 73 -18.56 9.18 0.44
N LYS A 74 -17.43 9.86 0.23
CA LYS A 74 -17.41 11.32 0.13
C LYS A 74 -18.19 11.83 -1.07
N TRP A 75 -18.05 11.20 -2.24
CA TRP A 75 -18.77 11.61 -3.45
C TRP A 75 -20.25 11.24 -3.39
N ALA A 76 -20.56 10.04 -2.92
CA ALA A 76 -21.93 9.59 -2.72
C ALA A 76 -22.67 10.40 -1.65
N GLY A 77 -21.95 10.91 -0.64
CA GLY A 77 -22.50 11.71 0.45
C GLY A 77 -22.85 13.16 0.08
N TYR A 78 -22.47 13.67 -1.10
CA TYR A 78 -22.95 14.97 -1.57
C TYR A 78 -24.41 14.93 -2.02
N ASP A 79 -24.95 13.74 -2.34
CA ASP A 79 -26.36 13.51 -2.72
C ASP A 79 -26.84 14.41 -3.88
N GLU A 80 -25.96 14.70 -4.86
CA GLU A 80 -26.30 15.44 -6.08
C GLU A 80 -26.11 14.57 -7.32
N GLN A 81 -26.97 14.75 -8.33
CA GLN A 81 -26.93 14.00 -9.59
C GLN A 81 -25.56 14.07 -10.29
N PHE A 82 -24.88 15.22 -10.20
CA PHE A 82 -23.55 15.40 -10.79
C PHE A 82 -22.53 14.39 -10.24
N TRP A 83 -22.50 14.18 -8.92
CA TRP A 83 -21.55 13.27 -8.28
C TRP A 83 -21.84 11.82 -8.59
N TYR A 84 -23.12 11.43 -8.72
CA TYR A 84 -23.47 10.08 -9.18
C TYR A 84 -23.05 9.82 -10.63
N ILE A 85 -23.22 10.80 -11.52
CA ILE A 85 -22.72 10.70 -12.90
C ILE A 85 -21.19 10.63 -12.89
N ALA A 86 -20.51 11.44 -12.09
CA ALA A 86 -19.06 11.41 -11.96
C ALA A 86 -18.55 10.04 -11.45
N LEU A 87 -19.19 9.47 -10.42
CA LEU A 87 -18.89 8.12 -9.91
C LEU A 87 -19.00 7.08 -11.02
N PHE A 88 -20.11 7.09 -11.78
CA PHE A 88 -20.33 6.17 -12.89
C PHE A 88 -19.28 6.33 -14.00
N VAL A 89 -19.03 7.56 -14.45
CA VAL A 89 -18.07 7.84 -15.53
C VAL A 89 -16.65 7.42 -15.15
N VAL A 90 -16.20 7.77 -13.94
CA VAL A 90 -14.87 7.36 -13.45
C VAL A 90 -14.77 5.83 -13.38
N SER A 91 -15.82 5.17 -12.89
CA SER A 91 -15.85 3.70 -12.80
C SER A 91 -15.80 3.04 -14.18
N LEU A 92 -16.55 3.57 -15.14
CA LEU A 92 -16.55 3.10 -16.52
C LEU A 92 -15.18 3.26 -17.17
N VAL A 93 -14.54 4.42 -17.00
CA VAL A 93 -13.19 4.68 -17.50
C VAL A 93 -12.18 3.71 -16.89
N CYS A 94 -12.24 3.47 -15.57
CA CYS A 94 -11.34 2.53 -14.90
C CYS A 94 -11.51 1.09 -15.42
N TYR A 95 -12.74 0.62 -15.63
CA TYR A 95 -12.96 -0.72 -16.20
C TYR A 95 -12.50 -0.82 -17.65
N VAL A 96 -12.84 0.15 -18.51
CA VAL A 96 -12.38 0.19 -19.90
C VAL A 96 -10.85 0.20 -19.95
N ALA A 97 -10.21 0.99 -19.10
CA ALA A 97 -8.75 1.01 -18.98
C ALA A 97 -8.20 -0.35 -18.53
N ALA A 98 -8.81 -1.02 -17.55
CA ALA A 98 -8.36 -2.33 -17.08
C ALA A 98 -8.45 -3.41 -18.18
N PHE A 99 -9.53 -3.45 -18.96
CA PHE A 99 -9.69 -4.39 -20.07
C PHE A 99 -8.81 -4.05 -21.28
N ALA A 100 -8.66 -2.78 -21.63
CA ALA A 100 -7.74 -2.37 -22.68
C ALA A 100 -6.28 -2.70 -22.29
N PHE A 101 -5.93 -2.46 -21.03
CA PHE A 101 -4.60 -2.73 -20.53
C PHE A 101 -4.30 -4.23 -20.48
N SER A 102 -5.25 -5.10 -20.12
CA SER A 102 -5.05 -6.54 -20.21
C SER A 102 -4.78 -7.03 -21.64
N GLY A 103 -5.43 -6.42 -22.64
CA GLY A 103 -5.14 -6.67 -24.05
C GLY A 103 -3.70 -6.32 -24.43
N VAL A 104 -3.19 -5.21 -23.91
CA VAL A 104 -1.77 -4.83 -24.04
C VAL A 104 -0.86 -5.86 -23.35
N LEU A 105 -1.25 -6.39 -22.17
CA LEU A 105 -0.46 -7.42 -21.50
C LEU A 105 -0.39 -8.72 -22.31
N PHE A 106 -1.50 -9.18 -22.89
CA PHE A 106 -1.46 -10.33 -23.78
C PHE A 106 -0.55 -10.09 -24.99
N HIS A 107 -0.57 -8.89 -25.56
CA HIS A 107 0.30 -8.57 -26.68
C HIS A 107 1.80 -8.65 -26.33
N PHE A 108 2.21 -8.09 -25.18
CA PHE A 108 3.63 -8.00 -24.82
C PHE A 108 4.16 -9.21 -24.04
N PHE A 109 3.32 -9.92 -23.29
CA PHE A 109 3.75 -10.99 -22.37
C PHE A 109 3.30 -12.39 -22.78
N THR A 110 2.56 -12.52 -23.88
CA THR A 110 2.19 -13.83 -24.48
C THR A 110 2.47 -13.85 -26.00
N PRO A 111 3.75 -13.72 -26.42
CA PRO A 111 4.12 -13.74 -27.83
C PRO A 111 3.79 -15.10 -28.47
N SER A 112 3.34 -15.06 -29.74
CA SER A 112 3.08 -16.27 -30.51
C SER A 112 4.39 -17.03 -30.79
N GLY A 113 4.41 -18.34 -30.51
CA GLY A 113 5.58 -19.20 -30.76
C GLY A 113 6.29 -19.73 -29.51
N HIS A 114 5.94 -19.23 -28.33
CA HIS A 114 6.46 -19.71 -27.04
C HIS A 114 5.32 -20.15 -26.12
N ASP A 115 5.58 -21.11 -25.22
CA ASP A 115 4.61 -21.53 -24.21
C ASP A 115 4.66 -20.58 -22.99
N CYS A 116 3.84 -19.54 -23.05
CA CYS A 116 3.71 -18.52 -22.00
C CYS A 116 2.48 -18.76 -21.12
N GLY A 117 2.24 -20.03 -20.75
CA GLY A 117 1.09 -20.44 -19.94
C GLY A 117 1.03 -19.77 -18.57
N LEU A 118 2.18 -19.50 -17.93
CA LEU A 118 2.23 -18.83 -16.62
C LEU A 118 1.74 -17.37 -16.71
N ASN A 119 2.21 -16.63 -17.70
CA ASN A 119 1.81 -15.23 -17.92
C ASN A 119 0.33 -15.15 -18.28
N THR A 120 -0.11 -16.06 -19.14
CA THR A 120 -1.54 -16.24 -19.49
C THR A 120 -2.38 -16.48 -18.24
N PHE A 121 -1.95 -17.40 -17.37
CA PHE A 121 -2.63 -17.70 -16.11
C PHE A 121 -2.74 -16.45 -15.22
N PHE A 122 -1.66 -15.70 -15.03
CA PHE A 122 -1.69 -14.48 -14.22
C PHE A 122 -2.68 -13.44 -14.76
N ILE A 123 -2.64 -13.14 -16.07
CA ILE A 123 -3.54 -12.16 -16.69
C ILE A 123 -5.00 -12.62 -16.58
N VAL A 124 -5.29 -13.89 -16.88
CA VAL A 124 -6.64 -14.44 -16.84
C VAL A 124 -7.21 -14.43 -15.41
N VAL A 125 -6.42 -14.84 -14.40
CA VAL A 125 -6.86 -14.80 -13.01
C VAL A 125 -7.16 -13.37 -12.57
N THR A 126 -6.34 -12.39 -12.95
CA THR A 126 -6.59 -10.98 -12.65
C THR A 126 -7.87 -10.46 -13.33
N LEU A 127 -8.16 -10.89 -14.56
CA LEU A 127 -9.43 -10.56 -15.23
C LEU A 127 -10.64 -11.21 -14.55
N ILE A 128 -10.50 -12.45 -14.10
CA ILE A 128 -11.54 -13.12 -13.32
C ILE A 128 -11.83 -12.33 -12.04
N PHE A 129 -10.80 -11.88 -11.32
CA PHE A 129 -11.00 -11.02 -10.14
C PHE A 129 -11.71 -9.71 -10.48
N ALA A 130 -11.32 -9.03 -11.55
CA ALA A 130 -11.97 -7.78 -11.97
C ALA A 130 -13.48 -7.98 -12.27
N PHE A 131 -13.83 -9.10 -12.91
CA PHE A 131 -15.22 -9.48 -13.15
C PHE A 131 -15.95 -9.82 -11.84
N LEU A 132 -15.33 -10.61 -10.96
CA LEU A 132 -15.90 -10.96 -9.66
C LEU A 132 -16.16 -9.73 -8.79
N PHE A 133 -15.26 -8.74 -8.80
CA PHE A 133 -15.46 -7.48 -8.07
C PHE A 133 -16.70 -6.74 -8.55
N ALA A 134 -16.92 -6.67 -9.86
CA ALA A 134 -18.11 -6.05 -10.43
C ALA A 134 -19.40 -6.78 -10.00
N VAL A 135 -19.40 -8.11 -10.06
CA VAL A 135 -20.54 -8.95 -9.66
C VAL A 135 -20.87 -8.79 -8.17
N VAL A 136 -19.86 -8.85 -7.30
CA VAL A 136 -20.05 -8.71 -5.85
C VAL A 136 -20.49 -7.29 -5.49
N ALA A 137 -19.91 -6.26 -6.10
CA ALA A 137 -20.26 -4.87 -5.82
C ALA A 137 -21.67 -4.49 -6.29
N LEU A 138 -22.19 -5.13 -7.34
CA LEU A 138 -23.55 -4.92 -7.84
C LEU A 138 -24.59 -5.85 -7.20
N HIS A 139 -24.16 -6.80 -6.36
CA HIS A 139 -25.07 -7.75 -5.75
C HIS A 139 -26.02 -7.05 -4.75
N PRO A 140 -27.36 -7.18 -4.85
CA PRO A 140 -28.30 -6.40 -4.05
C PRO A 140 -28.17 -6.56 -2.53
N ALA A 141 -27.61 -7.68 -2.05
CA ALA A 141 -27.38 -7.90 -0.62
C ALA A 141 -26.16 -7.14 -0.08
N VAL A 142 -25.28 -6.67 -0.96
CA VAL A 142 -24.10 -5.88 -0.63
C VAL A 142 -24.46 -4.44 -0.96
N ASN A 143 -24.41 -3.51 0.00
CA ASN A 143 -24.51 -2.07 -0.28
C ASN A 143 -23.21 -1.56 -0.94
N GLY A 144 -22.78 -2.23 -2.00
CA GLY A 144 -21.54 -1.99 -2.70
C GLY A 144 -21.64 -0.80 -3.65
N SER A 145 -20.50 -0.22 -3.98
CA SER A 145 -20.38 0.78 -5.05
C SER A 145 -19.45 0.27 -6.14
N ILE A 146 -19.74 0.66 -7.38
CA ILE A 146 -18.97 0.27 -8.55
C ILE A 146 -17.63 1.00 -8.66
N LEU A 147 -17.48 2.18 -8.04
CA LEU A 147 -16.21 2.93 -8.08
C LEU A 147 -15.07 2.15 -7.39
N PRO A 148 -15.23 1.68 -6.14
CA PRO A 148 -14.22 0.85 -5.52
C PRO A 148 -13.88 -0.40 -6.33
N ALA A 149 -14.88 -1.08 -6.88
CA ALA A 149 -14.68 -2.27 -7.69
C ALA A 149 -13.80 -1.97 -8.92
N ALA A 150 -14.08 -0.87 -9.63
CA ALA A 150 -13.38 -0.47 -10.83
C ALA A 150 -11.93 -0.04 -10.57
N VAL A 151 -11.71 0.78 -9.53
CA VAL A 151 -10.37 1.27 -9.17
C VAL A 151 -9.48 0.12 -8.70
N ILE A 152 -10.01 -0.78 -7.87
CA ILE A 152 -9.27 -1.95 -7.39
C ILE A 152 -9.00 -2.94 -8.52
N SER A 153 -9.94 -3.12 -9.47
CA SER A 153 -9.69 -3.92 -10.68
C SER A 153 -8.51 -3.39 -11.49
N LEU A 154 -8.46 -2.07 -11.72
CA LEU A 154 -7.36 -1.42 -12.43
C LEU A 154 -6.03 -1.55 -11.67
N TYR A 155 -6.05 -1.41 -10.35
CA TYR A 155 -4.86 -1.59 -9.52
C TYR A 155 -4.35 -3.04 -9.53
N CYS A 156 -5.22 -4.04 -9.45
CA CYS A 156 -4.83 -5.45 -9.60
C CYS A 156 -4.23 -5.73 -10.99
N MET A 157 -4.76 -5.10 -12.04
CA MET A 157 -4.18 -5.17 -13.39
C MET A 157 -2.79 -4.53 -13.44
N TYR A 158 -2.61 -3.38 -12.78
CA TYR A 158 -1.31 -2.74 -12.63
C TYR A 158 -0.30 -3.61 -11.86
N LEU A 159 -0.71 -4.28 -10.78
CA LEU A 159 0.15 -5.22 -10.06
C LEU A 159 0.52 -6.44 -10.91
N CYS A 160 -0.42 -6.95 -11.72
CA CYS A 160 -0.15 -8.00 -12.68
C CYS A 160 0.91 -7.55 -13.70
N TYR A 161 0.69 -6.40 -14.36
CA TYR A 161 1.67 -5.79 -15.26
C TYR A 161 3.05 -5.63 -14.60
N SER A 162 3.08 -5.03 -13.41
CA SER A 162 4.33 -4.77 -12.72
C SER A 162 5.03 -6.06 -12.29
N GLY A 163 4.28 -7.14 -12.03
CA GLY A 163 4.82 -8.48 -11.84
C GLY A 163 5.46 -9.02 -13.11
N LEU A 164 4.73 -9.05 -14.22
CA LEU A 164 5.21 -9.55 -15.52
C LEU A 164 6.42 -8.74 -16.03
N ALA A 165 6.41 -7.42 -15.85
CA ALA A 165 7.53 -6.54 -16.23
C ALA A 165 8.82 -6.84 -15.45
N SER A 166 8.71 -7.47 -14.28
CA SER A 166 9.83 -7.89 -13.43
C SER A 166 10.31 -9.31 -13.67
N GLU A 167 9.78 -9.99 -14.70
CA GLU A 167 10.29 -11.30 -15.10
C GLU A 167 11.78 -11.23 -15.46
N PRO A 168 12.55 -12.30 -15.24
CA PRO A 168 13.95 -12.35 -15.64
C PRO A 168 14.15 -12.06 -17.14
N ARG A 169 15.31 -11.49 -17.51
CA ARG A 169 15.61 -11.11 -18.90
C ARG A 169 15.79 -12.29 -19.86
N ASP A 170 16.17 -13.44 -19.31
CA ASP A 170 16.28 -14.72 -19.99
C ASP A 170 14.93 -15.40 -20.22
N TYR A 171 13.83 -14.83 -19.71
CA TYR A 171 12.49 -15.37 -19.94
C TYR A 171 11.89 -14.84 -21.25
N GLU A 172 11.80 -15.72 -22.25
CA GLU A 172 11.36 -15.41 -23.63
C GLU A 172 9.95 -14.81 -23.73
N CYS A 173 9.11 -14.98 -22.72
CA CYS A 173 7.75 -14.45 -22.71
C CYS A 173 7.68 -12.95 -22.42
N ASN A 174 8.74 -12.34 -21.86
CA ASN A 174 8.75 -10.91 -21.55
C ASN A 174 9.20 -10.09 -22.77
N GLY A 175 8.24 -9.74 -23.64
CA GLY A 175 8.49 -8.94 -24.84
C GLY A 175 8.92 -7.49 -24.57
N LEU A 176 8.80 -6.99 -23.33
CA LEU A 176 9.28 -5.66 -22.97
C LEU A 176 10.79 -5.55 -23.09
N HIS A 177 11.54 -6.63 -22.82
CA HIS A 177 12.99 -6.65 -22.92
C HIS A 177 13.50 -6.61 -24.37
N ALA A 178 12.73 -7.13 -25.32
CA ALA A 178 13.06 -7.04 -26.75
C ALA A 178 12.91 -5.62 -27.30
N HIS A 179 12.02 -4.81 -26.72
CA HIS A 179 11.71 -3.45 -27.19
C HIS A 179 12.30 -2.32 -26.35
N SER A 180 12.80 -2.59 -25.14
CA SER A 180 13.40 -1.58 -24.27
C SER A 180 14.91 -1.48 -24.52
N LYS A 181 15.34 -0.41 -25.23
CA LYS A 181 16.75 0.00 -25.21
C LYS A 181 17.19 0.25 -23.76
N ALA A 182 18.47 0.05 -23.48
CA ALA A 182 19.07 0.32 -22.18
C ALA A 182 18.53 1.63 -21.58
N VAL A 183 17.81 1.50 -20.46
CA VAL A 183 17.23 2.64 -19.74
C VAL A 183 18.37 3.58 -19.35
N SER A 184 18.25 4.86 -19.73
CA SER A 184 19.24 5.87 -19.36
C SER A 184 19.39 5.92 -17.85
N THR A 185 20.64 6.04 -17.37
CA THR A 185 20.94 6.17 -15.93
C THR A 185 20.06 7.25 -15.28
N GLY A 186 19.78 8.36 -15.98
CA GLY A 186 18.91 9.42 -15.47
C GLY A 186 17.45 8.98 -15.24
N THR A 187 16.89 8.15 -16.11
CA THR A 187 15.53 7.61 -15.96
C THR A 187 15.47 6.60 -14.80
N LEU A 188 16.51 5.79 -14.63
CA LEU A 188 16.60 4.85 -13.50
C LEU A 188 16.74 5.59 -12.17
N THR A 189 17.58 6.62 -12.09
CA THR A 189 17.73 7.44 -10.88
C THR A 189 16.43 8.19 -10.56
N LEU A 190 15.77 8.76 -11.57
CA LEU A 190 14.49 9.44 -11.36
C LEU A 190 13.43 8.48 -10.83
N GLY A 191 13.29 7.30 -11.46
CA GLY A 191 12.37 6.26 -11.00
C GLY A 191 12.66 5.83 -9.57
N LEU A 192 13.94 5.66 -9.21
CA LEU A 192 14.34 5.32 -7.85
C LEU A 192 13.94 6.38 -6.82
N VAL A 193 14.22 7.65 -7.11
CA VAL A 193 13.85 8.77 -6.23
C VAL A 193 12.33 8.83 -6.07
N THR A 194 11.58 8.70 -7.17
CA THR A 194 10.12 8.67 -7.13
C THR A 194 9.60 7.51 -6.28
N THR A 195 10.17 6.32 -6.42
CA THR A 195 9.78 5.15 -5.61
C THR A 195 10.04 5.38 -4.12
N VAL A 196 11.22 5.89 -3.75
CA VAL A 196 11.55 6.20 -2.35
C VAL A 196 10.60 7.25 -1.78
N LEU A 197 10.33 8.33 -2.52
CA LEU A 197 9.38 9.36 -2.08
C LEU A 197 7.97 8.81 -1.91
N SER A 198 7.52 7.94 -2.81
CA SER A 198 6.22 7.26 -2.72
C SER A 198 6.12 6.36 -1.49
N VAL A 199 7.17 5.60 -1.17
CA VAL A 199 7.23 4.76 0.02
C VAL A 199 7.20 5.60 1.29
N VAL A 200 7.97 6.68 1.34
CA VAL A 200 7.98 7.61 2.49
C VAL A 200 6.60 8.23 2.68
N TYR A 201 5.96 8.71 1.61
CA TYR A 201 4.61 9.26 1.68
C TYR A 201 3.61 8.22 2.22
N SER A 202 3.68 6.99 1.71
CA SER A 202 2.83 5.88 2.15
C SER A 202 3.07 5.54 3.63
N ALA A 203 4.32 5.55 4.08
CA ALA A 203 4.69 5.31 5.48
C ALA A 203 4.21 6.42 6.42
N VAL A 204 4.35 7.69 6.02
CA VAL A 204 3.81 8.84 6.77
C VAL A 204 2.30 8.73 6.89
N ARG A 205 1.61 8.48 5.77
CA ARG A 205 0.15 8.32 5.76
C ARG A 205 -0.27 7.15 6.65
N ALA A 206 0.35 5.98 6.47
CA ALA A 206 0.09 4.79 7.27
C ALA A 206 0.32 5.03 8.77
N GLY A 207 1.45 5.63 9.14
CA GLY A 207 1.84 5.86 10.54
C GLY A 207 1.04 6.96 11.24
N SER A 208 0.42 7.86 10.46
CA SER A 208 -0.45 8.94 10.97
C SER A 208 -1.94 8.61 10.92
N SER A 209 -2.34 7.56 10.18
CA SER A 209 -3.72 7.09 10.14
C SER A 209 -4.19 6.53 11.49
N THR A 210 -5.31 7.07 11.98
CA THR A 210 -6.01 6.56 13.18
C THR A 210 -6.91 5.36 12.88
N THR A 211 -7.24 5.13 11.60
CA THR A 211 -8.17 4.09 11.13
C THR A 211 -7.69 2.67 11.45
N LEU A 212 -6.38 2.43 11.53
CA LEU A 212 -5.81 1.12 11.81
C LEU A 212 -5.77 0.76 13.30
N LEU A 213 -6.06 1.70 14.21
CA LEU A 213 -5.85 1.52 15.65
C LEU A 213 -6.91 2.12 16.58
N SER A 214 -8.04 2.62 16.07
CA SER A 214 -9.17 2.96 16.95
C SER A 214 -9.65 1.69 17.67
N PRO A 215 -9.59 1.62 19.02
CA PRO A 215 -10.29 0.57 19.74
C PRO A 215 -11.80 0.71 19.48
N PRO A 216 -12.58 -0.39 19.46
CA PRO A 216 -14.03 -0.38 19.24
C PRO A 216 -14.85 0.38 20.31
N SER A 217 -14.20 1.07 21.24
CA SER A 217 -14.84 1.83 22.32
C SER A 217 -14.53 3.33 22.29
N SER A 218 -13.95 3.86 21.20
CA SER A 218 -13.78 5.31 21.04
C SER A 218 -14.85 5.81 20.09
N PRO A 219 -15.81 6.65 20.54
CA PRO A 219 -16.78 7.25 19.65
C PRO A 219 -16.00 7.98 18.56
N ARG A 220 -16.22 7.53 17.32
CA ARG A 220 -15.94 8.26 16.08
C ARG A 220 -16.07 9.75 16.42
N ALA A 221 -15.02 10.53 16.16
CA ALA A 221 -15.00 11.98 16.41
C ALA A 221 -16.09 12.67 15.57
N GLY A 222 -17.34 12.49 16.00
CA GLY A 222 -18.51 13.21 15.60
C GLY A 222 -18.41 14.55 16.29
N LYS A 223 -18.43 15.60 15.48
CA LYS A 223 -18.66 16.96 15.95
C LYS A 223 -19.86 16.94 16.90
N PRO A 224 -19.75 17.42 18.16
CA PRO A 224 -20.92 17.62 18.99
C PRO A 224 -21.71 18.78 18.38
N LEU A 225 -22.75 18.46 17.62
CA LEU A 225 -23.86 19.35 17.40
C LEU A 225 -24.64 19.38 18.71
N LEU A 226 -24.40 20.41 19.53
CA LEU A 226 -25.37 21.19 20.31
C LEU A 226 -24.65 21.93 21.45
N PRO A 227 -24.91 23.24 21.65
CA PRO A 227 -24.35 24.01 22.75
C PRO A 227 -25.26 23.86 23.99
N LEU A 228 -24.75 23.26 25.05
CA LEU A 228 -25.34 23.40 26.39
C LEU A 228 -24.27 23.97 27.32
N ASP A 229 -24.58 25.18 27.80
CA ASP A 229 -23.93 25.92 28.89
C ASP A 229 -23.62 24.97 30.05
N ASN A 230 -22.32 24.78 30.35
CA ASN A 230 -21.73 24.45 31.66
C ASN A 230 -20.22 24.15 31.52
N LYS A 231 -19.50 24.92 30.69
CA LYS A 231 -18.15 24.59 30.24
C LYS A 231 -17.04 25.56 30.67
N ALA A 232 -17.28 26.45 31.63
CA ALA A 232 -16.21 27.35 32.06
C ALA A 232 -15.15 26.64 32.94
N GLU A 233 -15.50 25.59 33.69
CA GLU A 233 -14.57 24.91 34.61
C GLU A 233 -13.97 23.60 34.05
N GLU A 234 -14.65 22.91 33.12
CA GLU A 234 -14.08 21.72 32.46
C GLU A 234 -13.20 22.03 31.24
N GLU A 235 -13.31 23.22 30.64
CA GLU A 235 -12.50 23.57 29.46
C GLU A 235 -11.06 23.94 29.83
N GLU A 236 -10.79 24.53 31.01
CA GLU A 236 -9.42 24.88 31.42
C GLU A 236 -8.53 23.66 31.73
N GLU A 237 -9.09 22.52 32.15
CA GLU A 237 -8.32 21.28 32.31
C GLU A 237 -8.17 20.49 30.99
N LYS A 238 -9.20 20.49 30.12
CA LYS A 238 -9.16 19.81 28.82
C LYS A 238 -8.26 20.52 27.80
N GLU A 239 -8.09 21.84 27.89
CA GLU A 239 -7.16 22.59 27.05
C GLU A 239 -5.69 22.22 27.31
N LYS A 240 -5.43 21.64 28.50
CA LYS A 240 -4.10 21.54 29.08
C LYS A 240 -3.44 20.18 28.81
N SER A 241 -4.17 19.14 28.38
CA SER A 241 -3.60 17.84 27.96
C SER A 241 -4.11 17.41 26.58
N LYS A 242 -3.51 17.97 25.52
CA LYS A 242 -3.76 17.50 24.16
C LYS A 242 -3.36 16.03 24.05
N THR A 243 -4.32 15.19 23.68
CA THR A 243 -4.08 13.77 23.36
C THR A 243 -3.23 13.69 22.09
N VAL A 244 -2.41 12.65 21.99
CA VAL A 244 -1.57 12.45 20.80
C VAL A 244 -2.45 12.11 19.59
N THR A 245 -2.16 12.71 18.43
CA THR A 245 -2.96 12.55 17.21
C THR A 245 -2.86 11.15 16.61
N TYR A 246 -1.74 10.46 16.85
CA TYR A 246 -1.47 9.11 16.37
C TYR A 246 -0.59 8.35 17.38
N SER A 247 -0.58 7.03 17.29
CA SER A 247 0.27 6.19 18.15
C SER A 247 1.74 6.27 17.71
N TYR A 248 2.61 6.83 18.57
CA TYR A 248 4.04 6.97 18.27
C TYR A 248 4.72 5.62 18.04
N SER A 249 4.36 4.58 18.80
CA SER A 249 4.87 3.23 18.58
C SER A 249 4.49 2.68 17.22
N PHE A 250 3.25 2.85 16.80
CA PHE A 250 2.79 2.37 15.50
C PHE A 250 3.49 3.11 14.37
N PHE A 251 3.62 4.43 14.48
CA PHE A 251 4.35 5.25 13.52
C PHE A 251 5.78 4.71 13.27
N HIS A 252 6.53 4.42 14.34
CA HIS A 252 7.89 3.87 14.22
C HIS A 252 7.92 2.44 13.66
N ILE A 253 6.93 1.59 14.00
CA ILE A 253 6.80 0.24 13.42
C ILE A 253 6.58 0.33 11.91
N ILE A 254 5.65 1.19 11.47
CA ILE A 254 5.37 1.41 10.05
C ILE A 254 6.61 1.91 9.31
N PHE A 255 7.34 2.87 9.86
CA PHE A 255 8.59 3.35 9.26
C PHE A 255 9.68 2.28 9.19
N SER A 256 9.76 1.39 10.19
CA SER A 256 10.68 0.26 10.17
C SER A 256 10.33 -0.73 9.04
N LEU A 257 9.05 -1.06 8.87
CA LEU A 257 8.56 -1.92 7.79
C LEU A 257 8.74 -1.28 6.41
N ALA A 258 8.51 0.03 6.29
CA ALA A 258 8.75 0.79 5.07
C ALA A 258 10.24 0.81 4.67
N SER A 259 11.14 0.88 5.66
CA SER A 259 12.58 0.78 5.44
C SER A 259 12.98 -0.61 4.92
N MET A 260 12.43 -1.68 5.52
CA MET A 260 12.62 -3.05 5.02
C MET A 260 12.13 -3.20 3.57
N TYR A 261 10.95 -2.67 3.25
CA TYR A 261 10.41 -2.68 1.88
C TYR A 261 11.28 -1.89 0.90
N SER A 262 11.76 -0.71 1.30
CA SER A 262 12.67 0.10 0.48
C SER A 262 13.96 -0.68 0.17
N ALA A 263 14.52 -1.38 1.15
CA ALA A 263 15.69 -2.22 0.94
C ALA A 263 15.42 -3.35 -0.07
N MET A 264 14.29 -4.05 0.05
CA MET A 264 13.95 -5.15 -0.87
C MET A 264 13.72 -4.69 -2.32
N ILE A 265 13.12 -3.52 -2.53
CA ILE A 265 12.99 -2.93 -3.87
C ILE A 265 14.39 -2.65 -4.44
N LEU A 266 15.24 -1.99 -3.67
CA LEU A 266 16.59 -1.60 -4.11
C LEU A 266 17.47 -2.81 -4.48
N THR A 267 17.28 -3.94 -3.80
CA THR A 267 18.02 -5.18 -4.05
C THR A 267 17.33 -6.15 -5.02
N GLY A 268 16.17 -5.76 -5.57
CA GLY A 268 15.40 -6.59 -6.51
C GLY A 268 14.92 -7.92 -5.91
N TRP A 269 14.69 -7.96 -4.59
CA TRP A 269 14.17 -9.14 -3.89
C TRP A 269 15.06 -10.40 -3.94
N SER A 270 16.34 -10.25 -4.32
CA SER A 270 17.29 -11.36 -4.53
C SER A 270 18.23 -11.59 -3.34
N THR A 271 18.65 -12.86 -3.13
CA THR A 271 19.55 -13.32 -2.05
C THR A 271 21.04 -13.13 -2.34
N SER A 272 21.36 -12.90 -3.61
CA SER A 272 22.71 -12.62 -4.06
C SER A 272 22.60 -11.51 -5.07
N VAL A 273 23.32 -10.42 -4.83
CA VAL A 273 23.54 -9.38 -5.83
C VAL A 273 24.38 -10.03 -6.93
N GLY A 274 23.73 -10.79 -7.82
CA GLY A 274 24.38 -11.44 -8.95
C GLY A 274 25.06 -10.40 -9.84
N GLU A 275 26.10 -10.83 -10.57
CA GLU A 275 27.09 -10.08 -11.38
C GLU A 275 26.62 -8.85 -12.20
N SER A 276 25.33 -8.58 -12.31
CA SER A 276 24.76 -7.37 -12.89
C SER A 276 24.05 -6.52 -11.83
N GLY A 277 24.81 -5.80 -11.00
CA GLY A 277 24.33 -4.82 -10.01
C GLY A 277 23.64 -3.57 -10.61
N ARG A 278 22.94 -3.72 -11.74
CA ARG A 278 22.23 -2.66 -12.48
C ARG A 278 20.73 -2.90 -12.62
N LEU A 279 20.20 -3.94 -11.96
CA LEU A 279 18.80 -4.37 -12.12
C LEU A 279 18.06 -4.23 -10.78
N VAL A 280 17.19 -3.23 -10.71
CA VAL A 280 16.26 -3.01 -9.59
C VAL A 280 14.95 -3.72 -9.95
N ASP A 281 14.35 -4.45 -9.01
CA ASP A 281 13.07 -5.16 -9.19
C ASP A 281 13.01 -6.13 -10.39
N VAL A 282 14.07 -6.89 -10.68
CA VAL A 282 14.05 -7.92 -11.73
C VAL A 282 14.33 -9.28 -11.11
N GLY A 283 13.43 -10.24 -11.33
CA GLY A 283 13.57 -11.62 -10.87
C GLY A 283 12.25 -12.23 -10.39
N TRP A 284 12.17 -13.56 -10.42
CA TRP A 284 10.99 -14.32 -9.98
C TRP A 284 10.46 -13.95 -8.57
N PRO A 285 11.30 -13.68 -7.55
CA PRO A 285 10.78 -13.23 -6.26
C PRO A 285 9.97 -11.93 -6.37
N SER A 286 10.44 -10.99 -7.19
CA SER A 286 9.77 -9.70 -7.43
C SER A 286 8.44 -9.89 -8.18
N VAL A 287 8.38 -10.84 -9.13
CA VAL A 287 7.14 -11.24 -9.81
C VAL A 287 6.11 -11.74 -8.79
N TRP A 288 6.48 -12.76 -8.00
CA TRP A 288 5.56 -13.41 -7.07
C TRP A 288 5.05 -12.48 -5.98
N VAL A 289 5.90 -11.60 -5.45
CA VAL A 289 5.48 -10.61 -4.44
C VAL A 289 4.34 -9.74 -4.97
N ARG A 290 4.42 -9.28 -6.23
CA ARG A 290 3.37 -8.45 -6.82
C ARG A 290 2.11 -9.23 -7.15
N ILE A 291 2.25 -10.44 -7.70
CA ILE A 291 1.11 -11.33 -8.00
C ILE A 291 0.35 -11.69 -6.72
N VAL A 292 1.07 -12.12 -5.67
CA VAL A 292 0.47 -12.45 -4.37
C VAL A 292 -0.14 -11.21 -3.70
N THR A 293 0.49 -10.03 -3.83
CA THR A 293 -0.10 -8.77 -3.34
C THR A 293 -1.41 -8.47 -4.08
N GLY A 294 -1.50 -8.74 -5.38
CA GLY A 294 -2.73 -8.62 -6.16
C GLY A 294 -3.82 -9.57 -5.67
N TRP A 295 -3.47 -10.83 -5.38
CA TRP A 295 -4.41 -11.81 -4.83
C TRP A 295 -4.86 -11.45 -3.42
N ALA A 296 -3.95 -10.98 -2.57
CA ALA A 296 -4.27 -10.48 -1.24
C ALA A 296 -5.21 -9.26 -1.32
N THR A 297 -4.97 -8.35 -2.27
CA THR A 297 -5.85 -7.22 -2.55
C THR A 297 -7.24 -7.68 -2.95
N ALA A 298 -7.34 -8.67 -3.84
CA ALA A 298 -8.60 -9.26 -4.25
C ALA A 298 -9.37 -9.88 -3.07
N ALA A 299 -8.68 -10.67 -2.26
CA ALA A 299 -9.26 -11.31 -1.08
C ALA A 299 -9.75 -10.27 -0.06
N LEU A 300 -8.94 -9.25 0.24
CA LEU A 300 -9.29 -8.18 1.19
C LEU A 300 -10.45 -7.31 0.69
N TYR A 301 -10.52 -7.03 -0.61
CA TYR A 301 -11.64 -6.29 -1.19
C TYR A 301 -12.96 -7.08 -1.15
N ILE A 302 -12.93 -8.36 -1.53
CA ILE A 302 -14.13 -9.21 -1.44
C ILE A 302 -14.55 -9.34 0.03
N TRP A 303 -13.58 -9.50 0.94
CA TRP A 303 -13.83 -9.56 2.37
C TRP A 303 -14.42 -8.27 2.93
N SER A 304 -13.98 -7.08 2.49
CA SER A 304 -14.54 -5.81 2.97
C SER A 304 -16.02 -5.66 2.63
N LEU A 305 -16.47 -6.26 1.53
CA LEU A 305 -17.88 -6.29 1.13
C LEU A 305 -18.68 -7.42 1.80
N ALA A 306 -18.07 -8.58 2.01
CA ALA A 306 -18.74 -9.76 2.57
C ALA A 306 -18.82 -9.74 4.10
N ALA A 307 -17.82 -9.19 4.79
CA ALA A 307 -17.73 -9.23 6.25
C ALA A 307 -18.93 -8.56 6.97
N PRO A 308 -19.45 -7.40 6.52
CA PRO A 308 -20.64 -6.79 7.14
C PRO A 308 -21.89 -7.67 7.05
N ILE A 309 -22.00 -8.51 6.02
CA ILE A 309 -23.14 -9.41 5.81
C ILE A 309 -23.00 -10.69 6.66
N LEU A 310 -21.78 -11.23 6.74
CA LEU A 310 -21.50 -12.46 7.49
C LEU A 310 -21.47 -12.24 9.00
N PHE A 311 -21.12 -11.04 9.47
CA PHE A 311 -21.02 -10.70 10.89
C PHE A 311 -21.73 -9.37 11.22
N PRO A 312 -23.06 -9.29 11.07
CA PRO A 312 -23.81 -8.04 11.20
C PRO A 312 -23.74 -7.41 12.61
N GLU A 313 -23.34 -8.17 13.64
CA GLU A 313 -23.19 -7.66 15.01
C GLU A 313 -21.83 -6.99 15.30
N ARG A 314 -20.89 -6.99 14.34
CA ARG A 314 -19.62 -6.28 14.49
C ARG A 314 -19.70 -4.92 13.78
N GLU A 315 -19.35 -3.85 14.50
CA GLU A 315 -19.07 -2.55 13.86
C GLU A 315 -17.79 -2.69 13.01
N PHE A 316 -17.91 -2.48 11.71
CA PHE A 316 -16.84 -2.55 10.71
C PHE A 316 -16.43 -1.16 10.24
#